data_AF-C2E532-F1
#
_entry.id   AF-C2E532-F1
#
_cell.length_a   1.000
_cell.length_b   1.000
_cell.length_c   1.000
_cell.angle_alpha   90.00
_cell.angle_beta   90.00
_cell.angle_gamma   90.00
#
_symmetry.space_group_name_H-M   'P 1'
#
loop_
_entity.id
_entity.type
_entity.pdbx_description
1 polymer ?
#
loop_
_entity_poly.entity_id
_entity_poly.type
_entity_poly.pdbx_seq_one_letter_code
_entity_poly.pdbx_strand_id
1 'polypeptide(L)' 'MKYTIDDFACLIDHTNLHADASNEDMKKLCDEAKKYHFKMMAIN' A
#
# COMPACT_ATOMS: atom_id res chain seq x y z
N MET A 1 -24.61 7.92 -4.30
CA MET A 1 -23.18 8.13 -4.67
C MET A 1 -22.68 6.87 -5.36
N LYS A 2 -21.82 7.01 -6.37
CA LYS A 2 -21.18 5.87 -7.04
C LYS A 2 -19.69 5.96 -6.72
N TYR A 3 -19.17 4.96 -6.02
CA TYR A 3 -17.75 4.87 -5.70
C TYR A 3 -16.98 4.22 -6.85
N THR A 4 -15.72 4.62 -6.99
CA THR A 4 -14.72 3.96 -7.83
C THR A 4 -13.83 3.06 -6.98
N ILE A 5 -13.05 2.22 -7.65
CA ILE A 5 -12.03 1.41 -6.96
C ILE A 5 -10.98 2.31 -6.31
N ASP A 6 -10.65 3.45 -6.92
CA ASP A 6 -9.69 4.42 -6.42
C ASP A 6 -10.14 5.04 -5.09
N ASP A 7 -11.44 5.36 -4.99
CA ASP A 7 -12.05 5.87 -3.75
C ASP A 7 -11.90 4.86 -2.60
N PHE A 8 -12.02 3.56 -2.90
CA PHE A 8 -11.83 2.51 -1.91
C PHE A 8 -10.36 2.24 -1.60
N ALA A 9 -9.46 2.36 -2.58
CA ALA A 9 -8.02 2.17 -2.36
C ALA A 9 -7.48 3.17 -1.32
N CYS A 10 -7.99 4.40 -1.32
CA CYS A 10 -7.66 5.40 -0.31
C CYS A 10 -8.00 5.02 1.15
N LEU A 11 -8.79 3.96 1.36
CA LEU A 11 -9.24 3.47 2.68
C LEU A 11 -8.52 2.21 3.15
N ILE A 12 -7.61 1.66 2.34
CA ILE A 12 -6.87 0.43 2.65
C ILE A 12 -5.44 0.76 3.03
N ASP A 13 -4.96 0.13 4.10
CA ASP A 13 -3.58 0.18 4.53
C ASP A 13 -2.76 -0.87 3.77
N HIS A 14 -1.86 -0.43 2.89
CA HIS A 14 -1.03 -1.33 2.11
C HIS A 14 0.04 -1.98 2.99
N THR A 15 -0.17 -3.24 3.36
CA THR A 15 0.59 -3.89 4.43
C THR A 15 1.45 -5.03 3.89
N ASN A 16 2.73 -5.03 4.22
CA ASN A 16 3.64 -6.14 3.99
C ASN A 16 4.41 -6.47 5.28
N LEU A 17 3.81 -7.31 6.13
CA LEU A 17 4.38 -7.73 7.41
C LEU A 17 4.81 -9.20 7.35
N HIS A 18 6.13 -9.44 7.42
CA HIS A 18 6.73 -10.77 7.50
C HIS A 18 8.16 -10.68 8.03
N ALA A 19 8.62 -11.70 8.76
CA ALA A 19 9.87 -11.64 9.54
C ALA A 19 11.14 -11.34 8.71
N ASP A 20 11.09 -11.58 7.41
CA ASP A 20 12.18 -11.45 6.43
C ASP A 20 11.99 -10.27 5.47
N ALA A 21 11.18 -9.27 5.82
CA ALA A 21 11.01 -8.05 5.02
C ALA A 21 12.36 -7.36 4.74
N SER A 22 12.59 -7.06 3.46
CA SER A 22 13.82 -6.46 2.96
C SER A 22 13.63 -4.98 2.59
N ASN A 23 14.74 -4.28 2.38
CA ASN A 23 14.71 -2.91 1.85
C ASN A 23 14.08 -2.81 0.45
N GLU A 24 14.15 -3.87 -0.35
CA GLU A 24 13.51 -3.89 -1.67
C GLU A 24 11.99 -4.02 -1.54
N ASP A 25 11.52 -4.71 -0.51
CA ASP A 25 10.09 -4.79 -0.20
C ASP A 25 9.53 -3.42 0.20
N MET A 26 10.28 -2.65 1.00
CA MET A 26 9.92 -1.25 1.32
C MET A 26 9.77 -0.39 0.06
N LYS A 27 10.74 -0.47 -0.87
CA LYS A 27 10.69 0.29 -2.13
C LYS A 27 9.48 -0.11 -2.96
N LYS A 28 9.25 -1.41 -3.12
CA LYS A 28 8.10 -1.94 -3.84
C LYS A 28 6.78 -1.49 -3.22
N LEU A 29 6.65 -1.57 -1.89
CA LEU A 29 5.47 -1.14 -1.15
C LEU A 29 5.18 0.36 -1.39
N CYS A 30 6.22 1.20 -1.38
CA CYS A 30 6.11 2.63 -1.67
C CYS A 30 5.66 2.92 -3.10
N ASP A 31 6.21 2.19 -4.08
CA ASP A 31 5.87 2.40 -5.48
C ASP A 31 4.45 1.91 -5.80
N GLU A 32 4.02 0.82 -5.17
CA GLU A 32 2.63 0.33 -5.24
C GLU A 32 1.66 1.33 -4.60
N ALA A 33 1.99 1.89 -3.44
CA ALA A 33 1.15 2.93 -2.81
C ALA A 33 0.95 4.16 -3.68
N LYS A 34 2.03 4.63 -4.34
CA LYS A 34 1.92 5.74 -5.30
C LYS A 34 1.07 5.37 -6.51
N LYS A 35 1.25 4.15 -7.04
CA LYS A 35 0.55 3.69 -8.24
C LYS A 35 -0.94 3.47 -8.03
N TYR A 36 -1.34 3.02 -6.83
CA TYR A 36 -2.72 2.63 -6.51
C TYR A 36 -3.40 3.58 -5.53
N HIS A 37 -2.77 4.71 -5.22
CA HIS A 37 -3.29 5.76 -4.34
C HIS A 37 -3.65 5.30 -2.92
N PHE A 38 -2.89 4.34 -2.38
CA PHE A 38 -2.99 3.98 -0.96
C PHE A 38 -2.51 5.15 -0.10
N LYS A 39 -3.27 5.49 0.94
CA LYS A 39 -2.93 6.60 1.86
C LYS A 39 -2.04 6.18 3.02
N MET A 40 -1.87 4.87 3.24
CA MET A 40 -1.06 4.32 4.31
C MET A 40 -0.34 3.06 3.84
N MET A 41 0.82 2.81 4.45
CA MET A 41 1.66 1.64 4.25
C MET A 41 2.17 1.12 5.59
N ALA A 42 2.24 -0.20 5.77
CA ALA A 42 2.78 -0.84 6.98
C ALA A 42 3.74 -1.97 6.63
N ILE A 43 4.91 -2.00 7.27
CA ILE A 43 6.01 -2.96 7.03
C ILE A 43 6.91 -3.03 8.27
N ASN A 44 7.55 -4.18 8.50
CA ASN A 44 8.43 -4.46 9.65
C ASN A 44 9.93 -4.38 9.34
#